data_AF-A0A845XZ83-F1
#
_entry.id   AF-A0A845XZ83-F1
#
_cell.length_a   1.000
_cell.length_b   1.000
_cell.length_c   1.000
_cell.angle_alpha   90.00
_cell.angle_beta   90.00
_cell.angle_gamma   90.00
#
_symmetry.space_group_name_H-M   'P 1'
#
loop_
_entity.id
_entity.type
_entity.pdbx_description
1 polymer ?
#
loop_
_entity_poly.entity_id
_entity_poly.type
_entity_poly.pdbx_seq_one_letter_code
_entity_poly.pdbx_strand_id
1 'polypeptide(L)'
;KNLEIAITGLETVLQLRPRETLCQEWGQTLHHLAVVYRHRIVGDKADNLEKAIAFYKQALTVRTFEAFPIDWAITQNNLGIAYRQRIKGDKSQNIEEAIACYKQALQVRTFEAFPIDWAITQNNLGIAYRNRIKGDKAQNIEEAIACFQKALTVRTCDAFPQAWADTQTNLGNAYRNRIKGQKSQNLEKAIACYQQVLKVRTCDAFPQAWADTETNTFLGNAYLYRIRSCRDNYP
;
A
#
# COMPACT_ATOMS: atom_id res chain seq x y z
N LYS A 1 -13.45 -20.46 6.80
CA LYS A 1 -14.70 -20.72 7.55
C LYS A 1 -15.28 -19.43 8.16
N ASN A 2 -14.51 -18.63 8.91
CA ASN A 2 -15.03 -17.42 9.55
C ASN A 2 -15.47 -16.31 8.58
N LEU A 3 -14.80 -16.13 7.44
CA LEU A 3 -15.18 -15.12 6.45
C LEU A 3 -16.51 -15.42 5.75
N GLU A 4 -16.83 -16.69 5.48
CA GLU A 4 -18.10 -17.06 4.85
C GLU A 4 -19.29 -16.76 5.77
N ILE A 5 -19.14 -17.06 7.08
CA ILE A 5 -20.15 -16.72 8.09
C ILE A 5 -20.32 -15.19 8.16
N ALA A 6 -19.22 -14.43 8.11
CA ALA A 6 -19.28 -12.98 8.10
C ALA A 6 -19.99 -12.43 6.84
N ILE A 7 -19.74 -13.01 5.66
CA ILE A 7 -20.44 -12.62 4.42
C ILE A 7 -21.93 -12.85 4.57
N THR A 8 -22.35 -14.07 4.93
CA THR A 8 -23.77 -14.40 5.08
C THR A 8 -24.44 -13.48 6.10
N GLY A 9 -23.82 -13.28 7.27
CA GLY A 9 -24.37 -12.40 8.31
C GLY A 9 -24.49 -10.94 7.85
N LEU A 10 -23.46 -10.41 7.16
CA LEU A 10 -23.49 -9.04 6.65
C LEU A 10 -24.48 -8.86 5.50
N GLU A 11 -24.65 -9.86 4.62
CA GLU A 11 -25.66 -9.87 3.57
C GLU A 11 -27.09 -9.87 4.16
N THR A 12 -27.33 -10.64 5.21
CA THR A 12 -28.61 -10.60 5.95
C THR A 12 -28.83 -9.24 6.60
N VAL A 13 -27.83 -8.68 7.29
CA VAL A 13 -27.92 -7.35 7.90
C VAL A 13 -28.19 -6.27 6.85
N LEU A 14 -27.65 -6.39 5.64
CA LEU A 14 -27.89 -5.46 4.55
C LEU A 14 -29.37 -5.47 4.10
N GLN A 15 -30.01 -6.65 4.08
CA GLN A 15 -31.43 -6.77 3.75
C GLN A 15 -32.34 -6.15 4.83
N LEU A 16 -31.90 -6.16 6.09
CA LEU A 16 -32.64 -5.62 7.23
C LEU A 16 -32.43 -4.12 7.47
N ARG A 17 -31.50 -3.48 6.75
CA ARG A 17 -31.19 -2.05 6.87
C ARG A 17 -31.69 -1.29 5.64
N PRO A 18 -32.84 -0.61 5.70
CA PRO A 18 -33.30 0.23 4.61
C PRO A 18 -32.30 1.36 4.38
N ARG A 19 -31.94 1.60 3.12
CA ARG A 19 -30.97 2.64 2.75
C ARG A 19 -31.48 4.04 3.13
N GLU A 20 -32.79 4.21 3.11
CA GLU A 20 -33.49 5.48 3.30
C GLU A 20 -33.48 5.96 4.75
N THR A 21 -33.45 5.03 5.72
CA THR A 21 -33.56 5.35 7.15
C THR A 21 -32.28 5.08 7.94
N LEU A 22 -31.41 4.19 7.46
CA LEU A 22 -30.15 3.78 8.12
C LEU A 22 -28.95 3.90 7.17
N CYS A 23 -28.81 5.07 6.51
CA CYS A 23 -27.82 5.26 5.45
C CYS A 23 -26.37 5.07 5.91
N GLN A 24 -26.04 5.46 7.15
CA GLN A 24 -24.70 5.30 7.73
C GLN A 24 -24.38 3.82 8.00
N GLU A 25 -25.27 3.11 8.68
CA GLU A 25 -25.14 1.69 9.01
C GLU A 25 -25.16 0.82 7.75
N TRP A 26 -25.95 1.21 6.75
CA TRP A 26 -25.98 0.56 5.44
C TRP A 26 -24.62 0.72 4.73
N GLY A 27 -24.08 1.94 4.69
CA GLY A 27 -22.75 2.21 4.14
C GLY A 27 -21.63 1.46 4.87
N GLN A 28 -21.74 1.33 6.19
CA GLN A 28 -20.80 0.56 7.00
C GLN A 28 -20.85 -0.94 6.71
N THR A 29 -22.05 -1.52 6.57
CA THR A 29 -22.21 -2.93 6.21
C THR A 29 -21.57 -3.21 4.86
N LEU A 30 -21.81 -2.35 3.86
CA LEU A 30 -21.19 -2.48 2.54
C LEU A 30 -19.67 -2.39 2.60
N HIS A 31 -19.14 -1.45 3.37
CA HIS A 31 -17.70 -1.35 3.59
C HIS A 31 -17.13 -2.64 4.20
N HIS A 32 -17.79 -3.21 5.21
CA HIS A 32 -17.35 -4.46 5.84
C HIS A 32 -17.44 -5.64 4.87
N LEU A 33 -18.51 -5.76 4.09
CA LEU A 33 -18.62 -6.77 3.02
C LEU A 33 -17.45 -6.65 2.05
N ALA A 34 -17.12 -5.44 1.62
CA ALA A 34 -16.01 -5.20 0.72
C ALA A 34 -14.66 -5.64 1.32
N VAL A 35 -14.42 -5.36 2.60
CA VAL A 35 -13.22 -5.81 3.32
C VAL A 35 -13.16 -7.34 3.37
N VAL A 36 -14.26 -8.00 3.69
CA VAL A 36 -14.33 -9.45 3.81
C VAL A 36 -14.11 -10.12 2.45
N TYR A 37 -14.77 -9.65 1.38
CA TYR A 37 -14.57 -10.17 0.03
C TYR A 37 -13.13 -9.97 -0.46
N ARG A 38 -12.48 -8.84 -0.16
CA ARG A 38 -11.07 -8.60 -0.54
C ARG A 38 -10.11 -9.62 0.09
N HIS A 39 -10.40 -10.09 1.31
CA HIS A 39 -9.59 -11.07 2.04
C HIS A 39 -10.06 -12.52 1.86
N ARG A 40 -11.15 -12.73 1.11
CA ARG A 40 -11.74 -14.05 0.92
C ARG A 40 -10.85 -14.92 0.03
N ILE A 41 -10.45 -16.06 0.58
CA ILE A 41 -9.62 -17.08 -0.10
C ILE A 41 -10.43 -18.14 -0.84
N VAL A 42 -11.74 -18.24 -0.55
CA VAL A 42 -12.66 -19.20 -1.18
C VAL A 42 -13.20 -18.60 -2.48
N GLY A 43 -13.27 -19.41 -3.54
CA GLY A 43 -13.69 -18.98 -4.88
C GLY A 43 -12.57 -18.32 -5.67
N ASP A 44 -12.90 -17.79 -6.84
CA ASP A 44 -11.93 -17.10 -7.68
C ASP A 44 -11.51 -15.75 -7.06
N LYS A 45 -10.20 -15.52 -6.97
CA LYS A 45 -9.64 -14.30 -6.36
C LYS A 45 -10.00 -13.05 -7.16
N ALA A 46 -10.07 -13.13 -8.48
CA ALA A 46 -10.41 -11.99 -9.31
C ALA A 46 -11.87 -11.60 -9.12
N ASP A 47 -12.78 -12.57 -9.05
CA ASP A 47 -14.20 -12.34 -8.75
C ASP A 47 -14.41 -11.74 -7.35
N ASN A 48 -13.70 -12.25 -6.34
CA ASN A 48 -13.75 -11.70 -4.98
C ASN A 48 -13.31 -10.22 -4.94
N LEU A 49 -12.28 -9.85 -5.72
CA LEU A 49 -11.84 -8.46 -5.83
C LEU A 49 -12.85 -7.57 -6.57
N GLU A 50 -13.51 -8.06 -7.62
CA GLU A 50 -14.58 -7.30 -8.28
C GLU A 50 -15.76 -7.05 -7.33
N LYS A 51 -16.16 -8.06 -6.54
CA LYS A 51 -17.20 -7.89 -5.50
C LYS A 51 -16.78 -6.84 -4.47
N ALA A 52 -15.54 -6.92 -3.99
CA ALA A 52 -15.03 -5.93 -3.03
C ALA A 52 -15.08 -4.50 -3.60
N ILE A 53 -14.63 -4.31 -4.84
CA ILE A 53 -14.68 -2.99 -5.52
C ILE A 53 -16.13 -2.52 -5.66
N ALA A 54 -17.06 -3.39 -6.05
CA ALA A 54 -18.47 -3.06 -6.18
C ALA A 54 -19.08 -2.61 -4.84
N PHE A 55 -18.81 -3.34 -3.76
CA PHE A 55 -19.31 -2.99 -2.42
C PHE A 55 -18.69 -1.68 -1.89
N TYR A 56 -17.39 -1.42 -2.09
CA TYR A 56 -16.80 -0.13 -1.73
C TYR A 56 -17.43 1.02 -2.52
N LYS A 57 -17.65 0.86 -3.83
CA LYS A 57 -18.32 1.87 -4.65
C LYS A 57 -19.73 2.15 -4.16
N GLN A 58 -20.50 1.12 -3.81
CA GLN A 58 -21.83 1.28 -3.22
C GLN A 58 -21.77 2.00 -1.87
N ALA A 59 -20.81 1.64 -1.01
CA ALA A 59 -20.62 2.31 0.28
C ALA A 59 -20.34 3.82 0.11
N LEU A 60 -19.55 4.20 -0.91
CA LEU A 60 -19.24 5.60 -1.22
C LEU A 60 -20.45 6.40 -1.75
N THR A 61 -21.56 5.76 -2.13
CA THR A 61 -22.80 6.47 -2.50
C THR A 61 -23.55 7.04 -1.29
N VAL A 62 -23.21 6.61 -0.08
CA VAL A 62 -23.79 7.10 1.18
C VAL A 62 -22.73 7.70 2.10
N ARG A 63 -21.54 7.10 2.16
CA ARG A 63 -20.38 7.64 2.85
C ARG A 63 -19.73 8.67 1.94
N THR A 64 -20.28 9.88 1.86
CA THR A 64 -19.72 10.96 1.04
C THR A 64 -18.71 11.79 1.82
N PHE A 65 -17.95 12.64 1.11
CA PHE A 65 -16.98 13.55 1.72
C PHE A 65 -17.67 14.53 2.69
N GLU A 66 -18.86 15.01 2.34
CA GLU A 66 -19.60 16.03 3.09
C GLU A 66 -20.29 15.45 4.32
N ALA A 67 -20.90 14.27 4.20
CA ALA A 67 -21.70 13.68 5.27
C ALA A 67 -20.85 12.89 6.26
N PHE A 68 -19.88 12.11 5.77
CA PHE A 68 -19.08 11.20 6.58
C PHE A 68 -17.61 11.20 6.14
N PRO A 69 -16.88 12.32 6.28
CA PRO A 69 -15.55 12.49 5.71
C PRO A 69 -14.55 11.40 6.12
N ILE A 70 -14.57 10.99 7.40
CA ILE A 70 -13.67 9.97 7.93
C ILE A 70 -13.97 8.60 7.32
N ASP A 71 -15.24 8.17 7.34
CA ASP A 71 -15.67 6.89 6.75
C ASP A 71 -15.47 6.85 5.24
N TRP A 72 -15.70 7.97 4.55
CA TRP A 72 -15.40 8.13 3.13
C TRP A 72 -13.90 7.92 2.88
N ALA A 73 -13.02 8.57 3.64
CA ALA A 73 -11.57 8.43 3.47
C ALA A 73 -11.05 7.02 3.77
N ILE A 74 -11.59 6.35 4.80
CA ILE A 74 -11.29 4.94 5.09
C ILE A 74 -11.70 4.06 3.89
N THR A 75 -12.90 4.29 3.36
CA THR A 75 -13.45 3.54 2.22
C THR A 75 -12.62 3.79 0.95
N GLN A 76 -12.22 5.02 0.69
CA GLN A 76 -11.34 5.39 -0.42
C GLN A 76 -9.97 4.69 -0.33
N ASN A 77 -9.31 4.74 0.83
CA ASN A 77 -8.04 4.05 1.00
C ASN A 77 -8.17 2.53 0.73
N ASN A 78 -9.24 1.91 1.22
CA ASN A 78 -9.45 0.47 1.02
C ASN A 78 -9.84 0.11 -0.42
N LEU A 79 -10.62 0.95 -1.10
CA LEU A 79 -10.90 0.83 -2.52
C LEU A 79 -9.61 0.95 -3.35
N GLY A 80 -8.72 1.88 -2.99
CA GLY A 80 -7.40 2.00 -3.63
C GLY A 80 -6.56 0.73 -3.48
N ILE A 81 -6.62 0.04 -2.34
CA ILE A 81 -5.93 -1.24 -2.16
C ILE A 81 -6.55 -2.32 -3.07
N ALA A 82 -7.88 -2.37 -3.14
CA ALA A 82 -8.59 -3.33 -3.99
C ALA A 82 -8.24 -3.13 -5.47
N TYR A 83 -8.23 -1.90 -5.96
CA TYR A 83 -7.80 -1.59 -7.33
C TYR A 83 -6.35 -1.99 -7.61
N ARG A 84 -5.42 -1.69 -6.70
CA ARG A 84 -4.01 -2.10 -6.85
C ARG A 84 -3.84 -3.62 -6.92
N GLN A 85 -4.72 -4.37 -6.24
CA GLN A 85 -4.71 -5.84 -6.22
C GLN A 85 -5.53 -6.46 -7.35
N ARG A 86 -6.35 -5.68 -8.05
CA ARG A 86 -7.31 -6.13 -9.06
C ARG A 86 -6.61 -6.86 -10.20
N ILE A 87 -7.11 -8.05 -10.51
CA ILE A 87 -6.56 -8.95 -11.53
C ILE A 87 -7.18 -8.68 -12.91
N LYS A 88 -8.48 -8.34 -12.95
CA LYS A 88 -9.20 -8.04 -14.19
C LYS A 88 -8.96 -6.61 -14.68
N GLY A 89 -9.20 -6.40 -15.97
CA GLY A 89 -9.08 -5.10 -16.62
C GLY A 89 -7.63 -4.71 -16.91
N ASP A 90 -7.45 -3.49 -17.44
CA ASP A 90 -6.12 -2.97 -17.74
C ASP A 90 -5.35 -2.64 -16.45
N LYS A 91 -4.15 -3.21 -16.31
CA LYS A 91 -3.32 -3.03 -15.11
C LYS A 91 -2.91 -1.57 -14.93
N SER A 92 -2.68 -0.83 -16.01
CA SER A 92 -2.28 0.57 -15.94
C SER A 92 -3.41 1.42 -15.38
N GLN A 93 -4.64 1.24 -15.89
CA GLN A 93 -5.84 1.88 -15.38
C GLN A 93 -6.10 1.53 -13.91
N ASN A 94 -5.98 0.26 -13.53
CA ASN A 94 -6.16 -0.15 -12.13
C ASN A 94 -5.21 0.58 -11.17
N ILE A 95 -3.97 0.86 -11.58
CA ILE A 95 -3.03 1.64 -10.77
C ILE A 95 -3.41 3.12 -10.71
N GLU A 96 -3.90 3.73 -11.80
CA GLU A 96 -4.38 5.11 -11.77
C GLU A 96 -5.60 5.28 -10.85
N GLU A 97 -6.55 4.34 -10.90
CA GLU A 97 -7.71 4.32 -9.99
C GLU A 97 -7.27 4.20 -8.52
N ALA A 98 -6.28 3.35 -8.24
CA ALA A 98 -5.71 3.23 -6.89
C ALA A 98 -5.08 4.55 -6.41
N ILE A 99 -4.27 5.21 -7.27
CA ILE A 99 -3.66 6.51 -6.97
C ILE A 99 -4.73 7.57 -6.70
N ALA A 100 -5.79 7.62 -7.51
CA ALA A 100 -6.89 8.56 -7.32
C ALA A 100 -7.58 8.36 -5.96
N CYS A 101 -7.89 7.10 -5.61
CA CYS A 101 -8.51 6.77 -4.32
C CYS A 101 -7.62 7.16 -3.12
N TYR A 102 -6.31 6.89 -3.18
CA TYR A 102 -5.41 7.30 -2.09
C TYR A 102 -5.29 8.82 -1.96
N LYS A 103 -5.22 9.54 -3.09
CA LYS A 103 -5.21 11.01 -3.08
C LYS A 103 -6.49 11.58 -2.49
N GLN A 104 -7.65 10.99 -2.80
CA GLN A 104 -8.93 11.34 -2.20
C GLN A 104 -8.91 11.11 -0.69
N ALA A 105 -8.47 9.92 -0.23
CA ALA A 105 -8.37 9.63 1.20
C ALA A 105 -7.46 10.62 1.96
N LEU A 106 -6.37 11.08 1.34
CA LEU A 106 -5.43 12.07 1.93
C LEU A 106 -6.01 13.49 2.06
N GLN A 107 -7.17 13.79 1.46
CA GLN A 107 -7.85 15.07 1.70
C GLN A 107 -8.41 15.17 3.13
N VAL A 108 -8.76 14.04 3.73
CA VAL A 108 -9.28 13.97 5.11
C VAL A 108 -8.21 13.45 6.06
N ARG A 109 -7.47 12.42 5.65
CA ARG A 109 -6.38 11.84 6.43
C ARG A 109 -5.15 12.73 6.29
N THR A 110 -5.09 13.83 7.04
CA THR A 110 -3.92 14.73 7.07
C THR A 110 -2.93 14.29 8.15
N PHE A 111 -1.70 14.81 8.08
CA PHE A 111 -0.67 14.53 9.08
C PHE A 111 -1.10 15.02 10.47
N GLU A 112 -1.78 16.17 10.53
CA GLU A 112 -2.17 16.85 11.76
C GLU A 112 -3.35 16.16 12.45
N ALA A 113 -4.36 15.75 11.67
CA ALA A 113 -5.59 15.18 12.23
C ALA A 113 -5.49 13.66 12.45
N PHE A 114 -4.86 12.94 11.52
CA PHE A 114 -4.83 11.48 11.53
C PHE A 114 -3.44 10.95 11.12
N PRO A 115 -2.38 11.21 11.90
CA PRO A 115 -1.00 10.94 11.50
C PRO A 115 -0.76 9.47 11.09
N ILE A 116 -1.35 8.52 11.84
CA ILE A 116 -1.18 7.08 11.58
C ILE A 116 -1.86 6.69 10.25
N ASP A 117 -3.12 7.09 10.06
CA ASP A 117 -3.87 6.80 8.83
C ASP A 117 -3.27 7.51 7.60
N TRP A 118 -2.81 8.75 7.77
CA TRP A 118 -2.07 9.48 6.75
C TRP A 118 -0.81 8.70 6.34
N ALA A 119 0.00 8.23 7.29
CA ALA A 119 1.20 7.46 6.99
C ALA A 119 0.90 6.11 6.32
N ILE A 120 -0.19 5.44 6.71
CA ILE A 120 -0.67 4.23 6.02
C ILE A 120 -1.01 4.54 4.56
N THR A 121 -1.77 5.59 4.32
CA THR A 121 -2.18 5.98 2.96
C THR A 121 -1.00 6.47 2.12
N GLN A 122 -0.05 7.21 2.70
CA GLN A 122 1.20 7.60 2.03
C GLN A 122 2.02 6.38 1.60
N ASN A 123 2.22 5.39 2.46
CA ASN A 123 2.92 4.17 2.07
C ASN A 123 2.19 3.43 0.93
N ASN A 124 0.86 3.35 0.98
CA ASN A 124 0.10 2.71 -0.10
C ASN A 124 0.21 3.46 -1.43
N LEU A 125 0.13 4.79 -1.39
CA LEU A 125 0.34 5.66 -2.54
C LEU A 125 1.75 5.51 -3.11
N GLY A 126 2.77 5.42 -2.25
CA GLY A 126 4.15 5.17 -2.67
C GLY A 126 4.32 3.85 -3.42
N ILE A 127 3.66 2.78 -2.95
CA ILE A 127 3.67 1.49 -3.67
C ILE A 127 2.97 1.61 -5.03
N ALA A 128 1.86 2.35 -5.10
CA ALA A 128 1.14 2.57 -6.35
C ALA A 128 2.00 3.34 -7.37
N TYR A 129 2.68 4.41 -6.95
CA TYR A 129 3.61 5.15 -7.81
C TYR A 129 4.80 4.30 -8.26
N ARG A 130 5.41 3.51 -7.38
CA ARG A 130 6.51 2.60 -7.75
C ARG A 130 6.11 1.61 -8.84
N ASN A 131 4.84 1.19 -8.82
CA ASN A 131 4.27 0.23 -9.77
C ASN A 131 3.57 0.89 -10.97
N ARG A 132 3.54 2.22 -11.03
CA ARG A 132 2.80 2.98 -12.05
C ARG A 132 3.44 2.82 -13.43
N ILE A 133 2.61 2.45 -14.40
CA ILE A 133 3.02 2.16 -15.77
C ILE A 133 2.97 3.42 -16.65
N LYS A 134 1.98 4.30 -16.42
CA LYS A 134 1.82 5.56 -17.13
C LYS A 134 2.77 6.65 -16.64
N GLY A 135 3.05 7.61 -17.52
CA GLY A 135 3.88 8.77 -17.23
C GLY A 135 5.37 8.48 -17.23
N ASP A 136 6.16 9.46 -16.82
CA ASP A 136 7.61 9.31 -16.73
C ASP A 136 8.01 8.38 -15.57
N LYS A 137 8.73 7.31 -15.89
CA LYS A 137 9.15 6.30 -14.90
C LYS A 137 10.08 6.89 -13.85
N ALA A 138 10.95 7.82 -14.21
CA ALA A 138 11.87 8.41 -13.25
C ALA A 138 11.10 9.27 -12.23
N GLN A 139 10.15 10.08 -12.69
CA GLN A 139 9.28 10.87 -11.82
C GLN A 139 8.41 9.97 -10.92
N ASN A 140 7.83 8.90 -11.45
CA ASN A 140 7.04 7.96 -10.65
C ASN A 140 7.85 7.37 -9.48
N ILE A 141 9.14 7.07 -9.69
CA ILE A 141 10.00 6.59 -8.59
C ILE A 141 10.30 7.70 -7.57
N GLU A 142 10.50 8.95 -7.98
CA GLU A 142 10.70 10.06 -7.03
C GLU A 142 9.43 10.30 -6.18
N GLU A 143 8.24 10.25 -6.79
CA GLU A 143 6.97 10.35 -6.07
C GLU A 143 6.81 9.21 -5.05
N ALA A 144 7.20 7.99 -5.43
CA ALA A 144 7.20 6.85 -4.52
C ALA A 144 8.13 7.05 -3.32
N ILE A 145 9.37 7.51 -3.57
CA ILE A 145 10.35 7.81 -2.52
C ILE A 145 9.80 8.86 -1.56
N ALA A 146 9.25 9.96 -2.10
CA ALA A 146 8.67 11.03 -1.28
C ALA A 146 7.52 10.53 -0.39
N CYS A 147 6.64 9.68 -0.93
CA CYS A 147 5.55 9.08 -0.16
C CYS A 147 6.06 8.15 0.96
N PHE A 148 7.07 7.32 0.70
CA PHE A 148 7.64 6.46 1.74
C PHE A 148 8.37 7.25 2.83
N GLN A 149 9.11 8.29 2.45
CA GLN A 149 9.76 9.19 3.42
C GLN A 149 8.73 9.89 4.30
N LYS A 150 7.62 10.38 3.73
CA LYS A 150 6.48 10.91 4.48
C LYS A 150 5.92 9.88 5.46
N ALA A 151 5.67 8.64 5.03
CA ALA A 151 5.15 7.60 5.92
C ALA A 151 6.10 7.27 7.09
N LEU A 152 7.42 7.34 6.87
CA LEU A 152 8.45 7.09 7.88
C LEU A 152 8.60 8.19 8.93
N THR A 153 7.98 9.38 8.75
CA THR A 153 7.96 10.41 9.80
C THR A 153 7.04 10.02 10.96
N VAL A 154 6.06 9.15 10.72
CA VAL A 154 5.11 8.66 11.73
C VAL A 154 5.39 7.20 12.08
N ARG A 155 5.64 6.35 11.08
CA ARG A 155 6.00 4.95 11.31
C ARG A 155 7.45 4.91 11.73
N THR A 156 7.73 4.90 13.02
CA THR A 156 9.08 4.77 13.57
C THR A 156 9.38 3.33 14.00
N CYS A 157 10.66 2.98 14.15
CA CYS A 157 11.07 1.66 14.63
C CYS A 157 10.51 1.38 16.04
N ASP A 158 10.46 2.38 16.91
CA ASP A 158 10.05 2.20 18.31
C ASP A 158 8.54 2.03 18.46
N ALA A 159 7.75 2.84 17.73
CA ALA A 159 6.30 2.82 17.85
C ALA A 159 5.66 1.73 16.98
N PHE A 160 6.19 1.49 15.78
CA PHE A 160 5.60 0.60 14.78
C PHE A 160 6.66 -0.24 14.05
N PRO A 161 7.43 -1.09 14.76
CA PRO A 161 8.62 -1.75 14.20
C PRO A 161 8.34 -2.49 12.87
N GLN A 162 7.24 -3.25 12.81
CA GLN A 162 6.86 -3.99 11.60
C GLN A 162 6.46 -3.07 10.44
N ALA A 163 5.58 -2.09 10.69
CA ALA A 163 5.13 -1.17 9.64
C ALA A 163 6.26 -0.24 9.16
N TRP A 164 7.17 0.14 10.05
CA TRP A 164 8.41 0.84 9.72
C TRP A 164 9.30 -0.03 8.84
N ALA A 165 9.54 -1.29 9.21
CA ALA A 165 10.33 -2.24 8.43
C ALA A 165 9.75 -2.49 7.02
N ASP A 166 8.42 -2.62 6.90
CA ASP A 166 7.74 -2.72 5.61
C ASP A 166 7.96 -1.48 4.74
N THR A 167 7.84 -0.29 5.36
CA THR A 167 8.01 0.99 4.65
C THR A 167 9.47 1.21 4.24
N GLN A 168 10.43 0.86 5.09
CA GLN A 168 11.87 0.87 4.79
C GLN A 168 12.23 -0.09 3.66
N THR A 169 11.67 -1.31 3.66
CA THR A 169 11.84 -2.27 2.55
C THR A 169 11.35 -1.66 1.23
N ASN A 170 10.19 -0.99 1.27
CA ASN A 170 9.63 -0.34 0.10
C ASN A 170 10.46 0.84 -0.41
N LEU A 171 11.02 1.64 0.50
CA LEU A 171 11.93 2.74 0.20
C LEU A 171 13.24 2.22 -0.40
N GLY A 172 13.83 1.16 0.18
CA GLY A 172 15.02 0.51 -0.36
C GLY A 172 14.81 0.00 -1.78
N ASN A 173 13.67 -0.64 -2.05
CA ASN A 173 13.28 -1.07 -3.39
C ASN A 173 13.12 0.11 -4.37
N ALA A 174 12.60 1.25 -3.91
CA ALA A 174 12.47 2.45 -4.73
C ALA A 174 13.84 3.05 -5.06
N TYR A 175 14.76 3.15 -4.09
CA TYR A 175 16.13 3.59 -4.34
C TYR A 175 16.89 2.65 -5.29
N ARG A 176 16.75 1.34 -5.12
CA ARG A 176 17.35 0.36 -6.03
C ARG A 176 16.91 0.56 -7.49
N ASN A 177 15.64 0.93 -7.69
CA ASN A 177 15.04 1.16 -9.01
C ASN A 177 15.16 2.61 -9.49
N ARG A 178 15.78 3.50 -8.71
CA ARG A 178 15.85 4.94 -9.00
C ARG A 178 16.74 5.23 -10.21
N ILE A 179 16.17 5.96 -11.16
CA ILE A 179 16.80 6.30 -12.44
C ILE A 179 17.64 7.58 -12.31
N LYS A 180 17.17 8.57 -11.53
CA LYS A 180 17.88 9.84 -11.34
C LYS A 180 19.08 9.67 -10.40
N GLY A 181 20.16 10.41 -10.67
CA GLY A 181 21.37 10.42 -9.86
C GLY A 181 22.34 9.27 -10.15
N GLN A 182 23.41 9.16 -9.36
CA GLN A 182 24.41 8.12 -9.55
C GLN A 182 23.90 6.76 -9.05
N LYS A 183 24.04 5.72 -9.87
CA LYS A 183 23.59 4.36 -9.55
C LYS A 183 24.23 3.82 -8.27
N SER A 184 25.51 4.09 -8.02
CA SER A 184 26.21 3.69 -6.79
C SER A 184 25.57 4.30 -5.54
N GLN A 185 25.32 5.62 -5.54
CA GLN A 185 24.68 6.32 -4.43
C GLN A 185 23.24 5.83 -4.19
N ASN A 186 22.51 5.52 -5.26
CA ASN A 186 21.17 4.95 -5.14
C ASN A 186 21.20 3.55 -4.51
N LEU A 187 22.18 2.70 -4.87
CA LEU A 187 22.39 1.39 -4.25
C LEU A 187 22.79 1.50 -2.79
N GLU A 188 23.69 2.43 -2.44
CA GLU A 188 24.09 2.69 -1.05
C GLU A 188 22.87 3.05 -0.18
N LYS A 189 21.98 3.93 -0.67
CA LYS A 189 20.73 4.26 0.02
C LYS A 189 19.81 3.05 0.17
N ALA A 190 19.71 2.19 -0.86
CA ALA A 190 18.91 0.98 -0.79
C ALA A 190 19.45 0.00 0.26
N ILE A 191 20.76 -0.25 0.26
CA ILE A 191 21.45 -1.11 1.24
C ILE A 191 21.23 -0.59 2.65
N ALA A 192 21.39 0.73 2.86
CA ALA A 192 21.15 1.34 4.17
C ALA A 192 19.73 1.08 4.66
N CYS A 193 18.71 1.19 3.80
CA CYS A 193 17.32 0.86 4.17
C CYS A 193 17.17 -0.61 4.59
N TYR A 194 17.74 -1.55 3.82
CA TYR A 194 17.63 -2.98 4.15
C TYR A 194 18.37 -3.34 5.45
N GLN A 195 19.54 -2.75 5.69
CA GLN A 195 20.27 -2.93 6.95
C GLN A 195 19.47 -2.47 8.17
N GLN A 196 18.70 -1.38 8.05
CA GLN A 196 17.80 -0.95 9.11
C GLN A 196 16.67 -1.97 9.36
N VAL A 197 16.12 -2.58 8.31
CA VAL A 197 15.06 -3.60 8.41
C VAL A 197 15.51 -4.85 9.17
N LEU A 198 16.78 -5.27 8.99
CA LEU A 198 17.36 -6.44 9.66
C LEU A 198 17.44 -6.31 11.19
N LYS A 199 17.36 -5.08 11.73
CA LYS A 199 17.27 -4.85 13.19
C LYS A 199 15.93 -5.31 13.77
N VAL A 200 14.88 -5.34 12.95
CA VAL A 200 13.51 -5.71 13.36
C VAL A 200 13.17 -7.12 12.90
N ARG A 201 13.48 -7.44 11.65
CA ARG A 201 13.26 -8.77 11.09
C ARG A 201 14.49 -9.61 11.39
N THR A 202 14.44 -10.35 12.49
CA THR A 202 15.49 -11.30 12.88
C THR A 202 15.19 -12.68 12.29
N CYS A 203 16.23 -13.52 12.14
CA CYS A 203 16.07 -14.89 11.66
C CYS A 203 15.09 -15.69 12.54
N ASP A 204 15.15 -15.48 13.87
CA ASP A 204 14.33 -16.21 14.83
C ASP A 204 12.85 -15.80 14.80
N ALA A 205 12.56 -14.50 14.61
CA ALA A 205 11.19 -14.01 14.62
C ALA A 205 10.51 -14.05 13.24
N PHE A 206 11.29 -13.86 12.16
CA PHE A 206 10.76 -13.74 10.79
C PHE A 206 11.73 -14.35 9.76
N PRO A 207 11.95 -15.68 9.78
CA PRO A 207 13.02 -16.31 9.00
C PRO A 207 12.94 -16.04 7.49
N GLN A 208 11.73 -16.08 6.91
CA GLN A 208 11.52 -15.79 5.48
C GLN A 208 11.77 -14.31 5.16
N ALA A 209 11.19 -13.40 5.93
CA ALA A 209 11.31 -11.97 5.67
C ALA A 209 12.73 -11.44 5.96
N TRP A 210 13.45 -12.07 6.90
CA TRP A 210 14.87 -11.86 7.13
C TRP A 210 15.68 -12.32 5.91
N ALA A 211 15.49 -13.55 5.44
CA ALA A 211 16.22 -14.09 4.28
C ALA A 211 16.03 -13.25 3.00
N ASP A 212 14.81 -12.76 2.74
CA ASP A 212 14.55 -11.86 1.62
C ASP A 212 15.30 -10.52 1.77
N THR A 213 15.33 -9.97 2.98
CA THR A 213 16.00 -8.68 3.27
C THR A 213 17.52 -8.83 3.16
N GLU A 214 18.08 -9.91 3.69
CA GLU A 214 19.50 -10.28 3.56
C GLU A 214 19.88 -10.44 2.09
N THR A 215 19.11 -11.19 1.30
CA THR A 215 19.37 -11.39 -0.13
C THR A 215 19.42 -10.07 -0.88
N ASN A 216 18.48 -9.16 -0.62
CA ASN A 216 18.48 -7.83 -1.23
C ASN A 216 19.71 -6.99 -0.82
N THR A 217 20.17 -7.13 0.43
CA THR A 217 21.38 -6.48 0.94
C THR A 217 22.63 -7.02 0.25
N PHE A 218 22.79 -8.35 0.18
CA PHE A 218 23.92 -9.01 -0.47
C PHE A 218 24.01 -8.68 -1.97
N LEU A 219 22.89 -8.75 -2.68
CA LEU A 219 22.85 -8.38 -4.10
C LEU A 219 23.23 -6.89 -4.30
N GLY A 220 22.73 -6.01 -3.43
CA GLY A 220 23.11 -4.60 -3.44
C GLY A 220 24.61 -4.40 -3.30
N ASN A 221 25.23 -5.04 -2.30
CA ASN A 221 26.67 -4.99 -2.05
C ASN A 221 27.48 -5.53 -3.25
N ALA A 222 27.07 -6.67 -3.82
CA ALA A 222 27.73 -7.27 -4.97
C ALA A 222 27.70 -6.34 -6.20
N TYR A 223 26.55 -5.72 -6.49
CA TYR A 223 26.45 -4.75 -7.58
C TYR A 223 27.29 -3.49 -7.33
N LEU A 224 27.31 -2.98 -6.10
CA LEU A 224 28.10 -1.81 -5.75
C LEU A 224 29.60 -2.06 -5.90
N TYR A 225 30.08 -3.23 -5.48
CA TYR A 225 31.47 -3.66 -5.68
C TYR A 225 31.85 -3.66 -7.16
N ARG A 226 31.01 -4.28 -8.01
CA ARG A 226 31.25 -4.32 -9.47
C ARG A 226 31.28 -2.93 -10.11
N ILE A 227 30.39 -2.02 -9.68
CA ILE A 227 30.35 -0.65 -10.22
C ILE A 227 31.63 0.12 -9.85
N ARG A 228 32.12 -0.03 -8.62
CA ARG A 228 33.35 0.62 -8.15
C ARG A 228 34.58 0.04 -8.84
N SER A 229 34.70 -1.28 -8.92
CA SER A 229 35.82 -1.94 -9.61
C SER A 229 35.88 -1.64 -11.11
N CYS A 230 34.74 -1.39 -11.77
CA CYS A 230 34.74 -0.92 -13.16
C CYS A 230 35.18 0.54 -13.29
N ARG A 231 35.00 1.36 -12.25
CA ARG A 231 35.43 2.78 -12.23
C ARG A 231 36.93 2.91 -12.00
N ASP A 232 37.51 2.01 -11.21
CA ASP A 232 38.94 1.99 -10.90
C ASP A 232 39.80 1.37 -12.02
N ASN A 233 39.18 0.75 -13.03
CA ASN A 233 39.83 0.09 -14.17
C ASN A 233 39.80 0.90 -15.49
N TYR A 234 39.36 2.15 -15.46
CA TYR A 234 39.48 3.07 -16.60
C TYR A 234 40.34 4.29 -16.18
N PRO A 235 41.59 4.41 -16.70
CA PRO A 235 42.45 5.56 -16.44
C PRO A 235 41.94 6.85 -17.06
#